data_AF-A0A951B432-F1
#
_entry.id   AF-A0A951B432-F1
#
_cell.length_a   1.000
_cell.length_b   1.000
_cell.length_c   1.000
_cell.angle_alpha   90.00
_cell.angle_beta   90.00
_cell.angle_gamma   90.00
#
_symmetry.space_group_name_H-M   'P 1'
#
loop_
_entity.id
_entity.type
_entity.pdbx_description
1 polymer ?
#
loop_
_entity_poly.entity_id
_entity_poly.type
_entity_poly.pdbx_seq_one_letter_code
_entity_poly.pdbx_strand_id
1 'polypeptide(L)'
;MSAETSSLYRELPSVDEVLRSLAPRNGASPAALRNAVRAVLDSIRSEIAAGTMDEPGLRERLDELPSAIDKASHAQRSLRAVINASGVILHTNLGRAPLPAAAIQHIAETAARYSNLEFDLSNGERGKRDVHAQSLLAGLLGDGTSSIVVNNCAAATLLALNALADRADVIVSRGELVEIGGSFRVPEIMAKSGARLVEVGTTNRTSLADYERAITPATSLIMRVSRSNFEMV
;
A
#
# COMPACT_ATOMS: atom_id res chain seq x y z
N MET A 1 -10.25 -15.32 47.54
CA MET A 1 -11.00 -14.19 46.94
C MET A 1 -11.93 -13.63 47.99
N SER A 2 -11.93 -12.32 48.23
CA SER A 2 -12.88 -11.71 49.17
C SER A 2 -14.31 -11.79 48.60
N ALA A 3 -15.32 -11.69 49.46
CA ALA A 3 -16.72 -11.67 49.04
C ALA A 3 -17.01 -10.51 48.06
N GLU A 4 -16.32 -9.38 48.22
CA GLU A 4 -16.38 -8.21 47.33
C GLU A 4 -15.85 -8.53 45.93
N THR A 5 -14.69 -9.17 45.78
CA THR A 5 -14.16 -9.54 44.45
C THR A 5 -15.12 -10.48 43.70
N SER A 6 -15.78 -11.39 44.42
CA SER A 6 -16.76 -12.32 43.84
C SER A 6 -18.03 -11.62 43.35
N SER A 7 -18.41 -10.49 43.98
CA SER A 7 -19.56 -9.68 43.54
C SER A 7 -19.28 -8.94 42.23
N LEU A 8 -18.10 -8.32 42.09
CA LEU A 8 -17.70 -7.59 40.88
C LEU A 8 -17.65 -8.47 39.63
N TYR A 9 -17.19 -9.72 39.74
CA TYR A 9 -17.17 -10.65 38.59
C TYR A 9 -18.58 -11.01 38.09
N ARG A 10 -19.61 -10.97 38.94
CA ARG A 10 -20.99 -11.30 38.55
C ARG A 10 -21.68 -10.17 37.79
N GLU A 11 -21.21 -8.94 37.97
CA GLU A 11 -21.72 -7.76 37.26
C GLU A 11 -21.17 -7.61 35.84
N LEU A 12 -20.12 -8.37 35.49
CA LEU A 12 -19.58 -8.36 34.13
C LEU A 12 -20.55 -9.03 33.14
N PRO A 13 -20.93 -8.35 32.04
CA PRO A 13 -21.77 -8.95 31.02
C PRO A 13 -21.03 -10.06 30.27
N SER A 14 -21.80 -10.99 29.72
CA SER A 14 -21.24 -12.01 28.84
C SER A 14 -20.79 -11.41 27.50
N VAL A 15 -19.83 -12.06 26.82
CA VAL A 15 -19.41 -11.66 25.47
C VAL A 15 -20.61 -11.56 24.53
N ASP A 16 -21.53 -12.53 24.57
CA ASP A 16 -22.71 -12.58 23.70
C ASP A 16 -23.75 -11.50 24.03
N GLU A 17 -23.84 -11.06 25.28
CA GLU A 17 -24.68 -9.94 25.69
C GLU A 17 -24.15 -8.62 25.13
N VAL A 18 -22.84 -8.39 25.27
CA VAL A 18 -22.18 -7.21 24.71
C VAL A 18 -22.28 -7.20 23.19
N LEU A 19 -22.08 -8.35 22.52
CA LEU A 19 -22.21 -8.43 21.06
C LEU A 19 -23.63 -8.14 20.58
N ARG A 20 -24.66 -8.50 21.35
CA ARG A 20 -26.07 -8.22 21.01
C ARG A 20 -26.45 -6.76 21.25
N SER A 21 -25.86 -6.10 22.26
CA SER A 21 -26.11 -4.69 22.53
C SER A 21 -25.37 -3.77 21.55
N LEU A 22 -24.27 -4.24 20.97
CA LEU A 22 -23.59 -3.56 19.87
C LEU A 22 -24.37 -3.77 18.58
N ALA A 23 -25.02 -2.70 18.09
CA ALA A 23 -25.45 -2.67 16.69
C ALA A 23 -24.24 -2.96 15.77
N PRO A 24 -24.43 -3.53 14.56
CA PRO A 24 -23.36 -3.68 13.56
C PRO A 24 -22.87 -2.29 13.15
N ARG A 25 -22.03 -1.71 14.00
CA ARG A 25 -21.45 -0.39 13.86
C ARG A 25 -19.98 -0.62 13.50
N ASN A 26 -19.53 0.20 12.55
CA ASN A 26 -18.11 0.50 12.31
C ASN A 26 -17.36 -0.40 11.32
N GLY A 27 -18.05 -1.12 10.43
CA GLY A 27 -17.40 -1.83 9.32
C GLY A 27 -16.34 -2.86 9.75
N ALA A 28 -16.30 -3.19 11.05
CA ALA A 28 -15.43 -4.21 11.60
C ALA A 28 -15.98 -5.58 11.27
N SER A 29 -15.10 -6.54 10.97
CA SER A 29 -15.53 -7.92 10.79
C SER A 29 -16.09 -8.47 12.10
N PRO A 30 -17.05 -9.41 12.07
CA PRO A 30 -17.56 -10.05 13.29
C PRO A 30 -16.45 -10.66 14.17
N ALA A 31 -15.36 -11.14 13.55
CA ALA A 31 -14.21 -11.67 14.25
C ALA A 31 -13.43 -10.57 15.00
N ALA A 32 -13.17 -9.43 14.35
CA ALA A 32 -12.48 -8.31 14.98
C ALA A 32 -13.29 -7.74 16.15
N LEU A 33 -14.62 -7.64 15.99
CA LEU A 33 -15.52 -7.19 17.06
C LEU A 33 -15.49 -8.15 18.25
N ARG A 34 -15.59 -9.45 18.03
CA ARG A 34 -15.47 -10.47 19.09
C ARG A 34 -14.15 -10.39 19.83
N ASN A 35 -13.05 -10.25 19.11
CA ASN A 35 -11.72 -10.12 19.72
C ASN A 35 -11.60 -8.83 20.54
N ALA A 36 -12.20 -7.73 20.09
CA ALA A 36 -12.22 -6.47 20.82
C ALA A 36 -13.01 -6.58 22.12
N VAL A 37 -14.22 -7.18 22.08
CA VAL A 37 -15.03 -7.45 23.27
C VAL A 37 -14.26 -8.30 24.28
N ARG A 38 -13.63 -9.39 23.82
CA ARG A 38 -12.82 -10.26 24.69
C ARG A 38 -11.67 -9.49 25.33
N ALA A 39 -10.88 -8.76 24.54
CA ALA A 39 -9.75 -8.00 25.04
C ALA A 39 -10.16 -6.97 26.11
N VAL A 40 -11.27 -6.25 25.90
CA VAL A 40 -11.75 -5.26 26.86
C VAL A 40 -12.27 -5.92 28.13
N LEU A 41 -13.07 -6.98 28.03
CA LEU A 41 -13.56 -7.70 29.22
C LEU A 41 -12.41 -8.38 29.98
N ASP A 42 -11.40 -8.92 29.29
CA ASP A 42 -10.22 -9.51 29.92
C ASP A 42 -9.36 -8.48 30.65
N SER A 43 -9.29 -7.24 30.14
CA SER A 43 -8.67 -6.12 30.87
C SER A 43 -9.41 -5.84 32.18
N ILE A 44 -10.75 -5.76 32.15
CA ILE A 44 -11.54 -5.51 33.36
C ILE A 44 -11.40 -6.68 34.36
N ARG A 45 -11.42 -7.93 33.87
CA ARG A 45 -11.15 -9.11 34.71
C ARG A 45 -9.78 -9.05 35.38
N SER A 46 -8.76 -8.56 34.67
CA SER A 46 -7.40 -8.42 35.21
C SER A 46 -7.34 -7.34 36.29
N GLU A 47 -8.05 -6.22 36.11
CA GLU A 47 -8.17 -5.14 37.10
C GLU A 47 -8.89 -5.62 38.38
N ILE A 48 -9.96 -6.42 38.24
CA ILE A 48 -10.65 -7.08 39.37
C ILE A 48 -9.71 -8.06 40.09
N ALA A 49 -8.98 -8.89 39.34
CA ALA A 49 -8.03 -9.85 39.91
C ALA A 49 -6.88 -9.17 40.69
N ALA A 50 -6.43 -8.00 40.21
CA ALA A 50 -5.38 -7.21 40.84
C ALA A 50 -5.88 -6.43 42.08
N GLY A 51 -7.18 -6.40 42.34
CA GLY A 51 -7.77 -5.64 43.44
C GLY A 51 -7.75 -4.12 43.21
N THR A 52 -7.59 -3.67 41.97
CA THR A 52 -7.57 -2.24 41.58
C THR A 52 -8.94 -1.76 41.10
N MET A 53 -9.98 -2.58 41.23
CA MET A 53 -11.34 -2.31 40.77
C MET A 53 -12.30 -2.37 41.96
N ASP A 54 -13.12 -1.34 42.10
CA ASP A 54 -14.26 -1.27 43.02
C ASP A 54 -15.58 -1.18 42.24
N GLU A 55 -16.72 -1.17 42.94
CA GLU A 55 -18.05 -1.13 42.31
C GLU A 55 -18.30 0.15 41.49
N PRO A 56 -17.96 1.37 41.99
CA PRO A 56 -18.06 2.59 41.19
C PRO A 56 -17.18 2.55 39.92
N GLY A 57 -15.94 2.07 40.03
CA GLY A 57 -15.02 1.94 38.89
C GLY A 57 -15.50 0.93 37.87
N LEU A 58 -16.11 -0.18 38.30
CA LEU A 58 -16.69 -1.16 37.39
C LEU A 58 -17.86 -0.55 36.61
N ARG A 59 -18.74 0.21 37.27
CA ARG A 59 -19.86 0.89 36.62
C ARG A 59 -19.38 1.88 35.56
N GLU A 60 -18.37 2.70 35.88
CA GLU A 60 -17.74 3.61 34.91
C GLU A 60 -17.17 2.85 33.70
N ARG A 61 -16.45 1.74 33.93
CA ARG A 61 -15.90 0.92 32.84
C ARG A 61 -16.96 0.25 31.98
N LEU A 62 -18.10 -0.11 32.56
CA LEU A 62 -19.25 -0.65 31.80
C LEU A 62 -19.95 0.44 30.99
N ASP A 63 -20.05 1.67 31.52
CA ASP A 63 -20.60 2.82 30.79
C ASP A 63 -19.71 3.20 29.59
N GLU A 64 -18.39 3.09 29.73
CA GLU A 64 -17.42 3.34 28.65
C GLU A 64 -17.22 2.17 27.68
N LEU A 65 -17.83 1.00 27.96
CA LEU A 65 -17.59 -0.25 27.25
C LEU A 65 -17.75 -0.14 25.72
N PRO A 66 -18.78 0.54 25.16
CA PRO A 66 -18.90 0.70 23.71
C PRO A 66 -17.72 1.48 23.08
N SER A 67 -17.24 2.53 23.75
CA SER A 67 -16.11 3.34 23.29
C SER A 67 -14.80 2.57 23.38
N ALA A 68 -14.60 1.82 24.47
CA ALA A 68 -13.43 0.96 24.66
C ALA A 68 -13.36 -0.13 23.59
N ILE A 69 -14.49 -0.77 23.27
CA ILE A 69 -14.59 -1.80 22.22
C ILE A 69 -14.34 -1.19 20.84
N ASP A 70 -14.87 0.00 20.56
CA ASP A 70 -14.61 0.67 19.29
C ASP A 70 -13.12 1.01 19.11
N LYS A 71 -12.48 1.55 20.15
CA LYS A 71 -11.03 1.79 20.18
C LYS A 71 -10.24 0.51 19.98
N ALA A 72 -10.60 -0.56 20.69
CA ALA A 72 -9.94 -1.87 20.57
C ALA A 72 -10.12 -2.49 19.18
N SER A 73 -11.30 -2.34 18.58
CA SER A 73 -11.58 -2.82 17.21
C SER A 73 -10.76 -2.04 16.17
N HIS A 74 -10.67 -0.72 16.31
CA HIS A 74 -9.82 0.11 15.46
C HIS A 74 -8.34 -0.20 15.65
N ALA A 75 -7.89 -0.47 16.88
CA ALA A 75 -6.50 -0.82 17.18
C ALA A 75 -6.06 -2.15 16.55
N GLN A 76 -7.00 -3.06 16.29
CA GLN A 76 -6.72 -4.31 15.57
C GLN A 76 -6.44 -4.10 14.06
N ARG A 77 -6.77 -2.93 13.50
CA ARG A 77 -6.43 -2.61 12.12
C ARG A 77 -4.94 -2.27 12.05
N SER A 78 -4.16 -3.12 11.37
CA SER A 78 -2.74 -2.84 11.14
C SER A 78 -2.54 -1.62 10.24
N LEU A 79 -3.39 -1.44 9.23
CA LEU A 79 -3.41 -0.26 8.36
C LEU A 79 -4.49 0.73 8.81
N ARG A 80 -4.08 1.97 9.09
CA ARG A 80 -4.94 3.04 9.63
C ARG A 80 -4.62 4.37 8.96
N ALA A 81 -5.61 5.25 8.91
CA ALA A 81 -5.39 6.64 8.53
C ALA A 81 -4.50 7.34 9.57
N VAL A 82 -3.64 8.24 9.10
CA VAL A 82 -2.69 8.99 9.91
C VAL A 82 -2.67 10.45 9.48
N ILE A 83 -2.34 11.35 10.41
CA ILE A 83 -2.16 12.78 10.11
C ILE A 83 -0.71 13.01 9.74
N ASN A 84 -0.44 13.46 8.51
CA ASN A 84 0.91 13.81 8.07
C ASN A 84 1.27 15.23 8.53
N ALA A 85 2.14 15.32 9.56
CA ALA A 85 2.67 16.58 10.07
C ALA A 85 4.16 16.82 9.69
N SER A 86 4.74 16.00 8.81
CA SER A 86 6.17 16.12 8.46
C SER A 86 6.48 17.17 7.39
N GLY A 87 5.45 17.69 6.70
CA GLY A 87 5.62 18.57 5.53
C GLY A 87 6.07 17.84 4.26
N VAL A 88 6.31 16.52 4.30
CA VAL A 88 6.68 15.72 3.12
C VAL A 88 5.43 15.30 2.36
N ILE A 89 5.24 15.84 1.15
CA ILE A 89 4.06 15.56 0.31
C ILE A 89 4.07 14.10 -0.17
N LEU A 90 5.14 13.66 -0.83
CA LEU A 90 5.29 12.28 -1.33
C LEU A 90 5.98 11.40 -0.29
N HIS A 91 5.31 11.18 0.83
CA HIS A 91 5.88 10.39 1.92
C HIS A 91 5.79 8.88 1.62
N THR A 92 6.92 8.24 1.35
CA THR A 92 6.99 6.81 0.98
C THR A 92 6.39 5.88 2.04
N ASN A 93 6.68 6.14 3.33
CA ASN A 93 6.16 5.33 4.44
C ASN A 93 4.67 5.57 4.75
N LEU A 94 4.11 6.74 4.40
CA LEU A 94 2.70 7.06 4.66
C LEU A 94 1.79 6.81 3.45
N GLY A 95 2.27 6.08 2.44
CA GLY A 95 1.45 5.68 1.30
C GLY A 95 1.48 6.60 0.09
N ARG A 96 2.47 7.52 -0.01
CA ARG A 96 2.66 8.44 -1.15
C ARG A 96 1.44 9.35 -1.36
N ALA A 97 1.01 9.53 -2.60
CA ALA A 97 -0.04 10.48 -2.95
C ALA A 97 -1.42 9.97 -2.48
N PRO A 98 -2.15 10.72 -1.63
CA PRO A 98 -3.54 10.42 -1.34
C PRO A 98 -4.40 10.63 -2.60
N LEU A 99 -5.51 9.89 -2.69
CA LEU A 99 -6.45 10.02 -3.80
C LEU A 99 -7.49 11.13 -3.51
N PRO A 100 -7.92 11.89 -4.54
CA PRO A 100 -9.01 12.83 -4.39
C PRO A 100 -10.34 12.10 -4.12
N ALA A 101 -11.26 12.75 -3.43
CA ALA A 101 -12.55 12.16 -3.04
C ALA A 101 -13.34 11.59 -4.25
N ALA A 102 -13.34 12.30 -5.38
CA ALA A 102 -13.99 11.86 -6.60
C ALA A 102 -13.44 10.52 -7.14
N ALA A 103 -12.11 10.31 -7.05
CA ALA A 103 -11.50 9.05 -7.47
C ALA A 103 -11.87 7.90 -6.51
N ILE A 104 -11.86 8.17 -5.20
CA ILE A 104 -12.28 7.18 -4.19
C ILE A 104 -13.75 6.78 -4.40
N GLN A 105 -14.61 7.75 -4.66
CA GLN A 105 -16.02 7.51 -4.94
C GLN A 105 -16.20 6.62 -6.18
N HIS A 106 -15.51 6.95 -7.29
CA HIS A 106 -15.60 6.15 -8.52
C HIS A 106 -15.08 4.71 -8.33
N ILE A 107 -14.00 4.54 -7.56
CA ILE A 107 -13.50 3.21 -7.18
C ILE A 107 -14.56 2.45 -6.38
N ALA A 108 -15.18 3.08 -5.39
CA ALA A 108 -16.20 2.44 -4.56
C ALA A 108 -17.43 2.03 -5.38
N GLU A 109 -17.92 2.90 -6.27
CA GLU A 109 -19.05 2.62 -7.16
C GLU A 109 -18.75 1.46 -8.12
N THR A 110 -17.56 1.45 -8.72
CA THR A 110 -17.16 0.43 -9.70
C THR A 110 -16.84 -0.91 -9.02
N ALA A 111 -16.23 -0.91 -7.83
CA ALA A 111 -15.88 -2.12 -7.09
C ALA A 111 -17.08 -2.78 -6.40
N ALA A 112 -18.14 -2.03 -6.13
CA ALA A 112 -19.36 -2.55 -5.51
C ALA A 112 -20.26 -3.35 -6.46
N ARG A 113 -19.95 -3.38 -7.77
CA ARG A 113 -20.76 -4.01 -8.82
C ARG A 113 -19.88 -4.72 -9.85
N TYR A 114 -20.50 -5.48 -10.75
CA TYR A 114 -19.83 -5.90 -11.98
C TYR A 114 -19.51 -4.67 -12.84
N SER A 115 -18.41 -4.73 -13.58
CA SER A 115 -17.96 -3.65 -14.47
C SER A 115 -17.55 -4.21 -15.83
N ASN A 116 -17.44 -3.31 -16.81
CA ASN A 116 -16.97 -3.61 -18.17
C ASN A 116 -15.44 -3.71 -18.25
N LEU A 117 -14.79 -4.23 -17.21
CA LEU A 117 -13.33 -4.27 -17.09
C LEU A 117 -12.67 -4.98 -18.28
N GLU A 118 -13.23 -6.09 -18.74
CA GLU A 118 -12.79 -6.84 -19.93
C GLU A 118 -13.97 -7.15 -20.86
N PHE A 119 -14.94 -6.24 -20.94
CA PHE A 119 -16.14 -6.42 -21.75
C PHE A 119 -16.41 -5.17 -22.58
N ASP A 120 -16.58 -5.34 -23.89
CA ASP A 120 -16.86 -4.24 -24.79
C ASP A 120 -18.39 -4.09 -24.96
N LEU A 121 -18.91 -2.94 -24.54
CA LEU A 121 -20.34 -2.65 -24.56
C LEU A 121 -20.89 -2.42 -25.98
N SER A 122 -20.02 -2.12 -26.95
CA SER A 122 -20.44 -1.82 -28.32
C SER A 122 -20.79 -3.08 -29.13
N ASN A 123 -20.09 -4.19 -28.87
CA ASN A 123 -20.25 -5.46 -29.58
C ASN A 123 -20.70 -6.62 -28.66
N GLY A 124 -20.66 -6.45 -27.33
CA GLY A 124 -21.06 -7.47 -26.37
C GLY A 124 -20.07 -8.61 -26.21
N GLU A 125 -18.80 -8.40 -26.59
CA GLU A 125 -17.75 -9.42 -26.55
C GLU A 125 -16.67 -9.12 -25.49
N ARG A 126 -15.75 -10.08 -25.31
CA ARG A 126 -14.59 -9.88 -24.43
C ARG A 126 -13.66 -8.81 -25.00
N GLY A 127 -13.41 -7.79 -24.20
CA GLY A 127 -12.48 -6.69 -24.50
C GLY A 127 -11.15 -6.79 -23.74
N LYS A 128 -10.25 -5.85 -24.01
CA LYS A 128 -9.00 -5.66 -23.24
C LYS A 128 -9.20 -4.58 -22.19
N ARG A 129 -8.71 -4.80 -20.97
CA ARG A 129 -8.78 -3.79 -19.90
C ARG A 129 -7.96 -2.53 -20.16
N ASP A 130 -6.89 -2.64 -20.95
CA ASP A 130 -5.94 -1.53 -21.15
C ASP A 130 -6.56 -0.36 -21.90
N VAL A 131 -7.65 -0.58 -22.66
CA VAL A 131 -8.33 0.47 -23.45
C VAL A 131 -8.80 1.63 -22.57
N HIS A 132 -9.20 1.34 -21.32
CA HIS A 132 -9.68 2.33 -20.37
C HIS A 132 -8.57 3.31 -19.97
N ALA A 133 -7.36 2.81 -19.71
CA ALA A 133 -6.21 3.66 -19.36
C ALA A 133 -5.56 4.28 -20.61
N GLN A 134 -5.48 3.54 -21.71
CA GLN A 134 -4.87 4.00 -22.96
C GLN A 134 -5.59 5.21 -23.53
N SER A 135 -6.93 5.24 -23.49
CA SER A 135 -7.70 6.41 -23.96
C SER A 135 -7.35 7.68 -23.18
N LEU A 136 -7.22 7.59 -21.86
CA LEU A 136 -6.82 8.71 -21.00
C LEU A 136 -5.37 9.15 -21.26
N LEU A 137 -4.46 8.18 -21.41
CA LEU A 137 -3.05 8.45 -21.67
C LEU A 137 -2.82 9.05 -23.07
N ALA A 138 -3.57 8.61 -24.08
CA ALA A 138 -3.53 9.20 -25.41
C ALA A 138 -3.96 10.68 -25.38
N GLY A 139 -4.98 11.03 -24.60
CA GLY A 139 -5.38 12.43 -24.40
C GLY A 139 -4.30 13.31 -23.73
N LEU A 140 -3.42 12.71 -22.91
CA LEU A 140 -2.32 13.42 -22.25
C LEU A 140 -1.04 13.48 -23.09
N LEU A 141 -0.70 12.39 -23.78
CA LEU A 141 0.57 12.21 -24.49
C LEU A 141 0.48 12.52 -25.99
N GLY A 142 -0.74 12.66 -26.52
CA GLY A 142 -1.02 12.87 -27.94
C GLY A 142 -1.50 11.61 -28.65
N ASP A 143 -2.35 11.82 -29.66
CA ASP A 143 -2.95 10.78 -30.49
C ASP A 143 -1.88 9.89 -31.16
N GLY A 144 -2.15 8.59 -31.19
CA GLY A 144 -1.24 7.57 -31.76
C GLY A 144 -0.21 7.01 -30.77
N THR A 145 -0.10 7.55 -29.56
CA THR A 145 0.74 6.96 -28.51
C THR A 145 0.14 5.65 -28.00
N SER A 146 0.86 4.54 -28.18
CA SER A 146 0.53 3.27 -27.52
C SER A 146 1.09 3.26 -26.11
N SER A 147 0.25 2.91 -25.14
CA SER A 147 0.63 2.88 -23.72
C SER A 147 0.20 1.58 -23.08
N ILE A 148 1.04 1.07 -22.18
CA ILE A 148 0.73 -0.06 -21.31
C ILE A 148 0.85 0.39 -19.85
N VAL A 149 -0.08 -0.06 -19.00
CA VAL A 149 -0.02 0.17 -17.55
C VAL A 149 0.22 -1.17 -16.87
N VAL A 150 1.30 -1.24 -16.11
CA VAL A 150 1.63 -2.41 -15.29
C VAL A 150 1.60 -2.02 -13.82
N ASN A 151 1.72 -3.02 -12.94
CA ASN A 151 1.57 -2.87 -11.49
C ASN A 151 2.30 -1.64 -10.90
N ASN A 152 3.58 -1.44 -11.25
CA ASN A 152 4.36 -0.29 -10.80
C ASN A 152 5.55 -0.03 -11.74
N CYS A 153 6.30 1.05 -11.47
CA CYS A 153 7.49 1.41 -12.25
C CYS A 153 8.56 0.30 -12.27
N ALA A 154 8.73 -0.46 -11.18
CA ALA A 154 9.70 -1.54 -11.15
C ALA A 154 9.35 -2.67 -12.12
N ALA A 155 8.08 -3.05 -12.18
CA ALA A 155 7.57 -4.00 -13.15
C ALA A 155 7.69 -3.44 -14.58
N ALA A 156 7.47 -2.13 -14.78
CA ALA A 156 7.63 -1.50 -16.08
C ALA A 156 9.09 -1.56 -16.56
N THR A 157 10.05 -1.23 -15.70
CA THR A 157 11.49 -1.32 -16.00
C THR A 157 11.88 -2.76 -16.34
N LEU A 158 11.44 -3.74 -15.52
CA LEU A 158 11.71 -5.15 -15.78
C LEU A 158 11.14 -5.62 -17.12
N LEU A 159 9.88 -5.28 -17.40
CA LEU A 159 9.20 -5.65 -18.63
C LEU A 159 9.88 -5.02 -19.86
N ALA A 160 10.20 -3.73 -19.81
CA ALA A 160 10.86 -3.03 -20.91
C ALA A 160 12.25 -3.61 -21.20
N LEU A 161 13.05 -3.84 -20.15
CA LEU A 161 14.39 -4.43 -20.30
C LEU A 161 14.32 -5.87 -20.83
N ASN A 162 13.42 -6.69 -20.30
CA ASN A 162 13.28 -8.07 -20.78
C ASN A 162 12.79 -8.13 -22.23
N ALA A 163 11.80 -7.30 -22.59
CA ALA A 163 11.23 -7.30 -23.94
C ALA A 163 12.19 -6.73 -25.00
N LEU A 164 13.01 -5.74 -24.64
CA LEU A 164 13.87 -5.02 -25.59
C LEU A 164 15.34 -5.43 -25.54
N ALA A 165 15.80 -6.04 -24.44
CA ALA A 165 17.22 -6.24 -24.16
C ALA A 165 17.57 -7.58 -23.49
N ASP A 166 16.69 -8.61 -23.55
CA ASP A 166 17.06 -9.95 -23.08
C ASP A 166 18.33 -10.44 -23.80
N ARG A 167 19.34 -10.82 -23.01
CA ARG A 167 20.67 -11.24 -23.50
C ARG A 167 21.35 -10.21 -24.42
N ALA A 168 21.05 -8.93 -24.26
CA ALA A 168 21.70 -7.83 -24.96
C ALA A 168 22.29 -6.81 -23.98
N ASP A 169 23.17 -5.94 -24.47
CA ASP A 169 23.83 -4.94 -23.65
C ASP A 169 22.92 -3.71 -23.48
N VAL A 170 22.83 -3.22 -22.24
CA VAL A 170 22.12 -2.01 -21.87
C VAL A 170 23.09 -1.03 -21.22
N ILE A 171 23.28 0.11 -21.86
CA ILE A 171 24.22 1.14 -21.41
C ILE A 171 23.53 2.07 -20.43
N VAL A 172 24.15 2.32 -19.28
CA VAL A 172 23.63 3.24 -18.24
C VAL A 172 24.79 3.94 -17.53
N SER A 173 24.58 5.18 -17.09
CA SER A 173 25.59 5.89 -16.28
C SER A 173 25.80 5.19 -14.93
N ARG A 174 27.07 5.07 -14.49
CA ARG A 174 27.41 4.59 -13.14
C ARG A 174 26.72 5.40 -12.04
N GLY A 175 26.56 6.71 -12.25
CA GLY A 175 25.85 7.61 -11.33
C GLY A 175 24.33 7.46 -11.32
N GLU A 176 23.78 6.54 -12.10
CA GLU A 176 22.34 6.26 -12.23
C GLU A 176 21.97 4.86 -11.70
N LEU A 177 22.94 4.12 -11.16
CA LEU A 177 22.73 2.82 -10.51
C LEU A 177 22.17 3.02 -9.08
N VAL A 178 20.93 3.49 -9.02
CA VAL A 178 20.30 3.96 -7.79
C VAL A 178 19.59 2.84 -7.00
N GLU A 179 19.47 3.06 -5.69
CA GLU A 179 18.54 2.34 -4.81
C GLU A 179 17.41 3.29 -4.40
N ILE A 180 16.16 2.88 -4.64
CA ILE A 180 14.97 3.68 -4.31
C ILE A 180 14.11 2.90 -3.32
N GLY A 181 13.82 3.51 -2.17
CA GLY A 181 13.13 2.82 -1.08
C GLY A 181 14.09 1.85 -0.38
N GLY A 182 13.67 0.59 -0.20
CA GLY A 182 14.49 -0.44 0.47
C GLY A 182 14.63 -1.77 -0.28
N SER A 183 14.12 -1.87 -1.51
CA SER A 183 14.15 -3.13 -2.28
C SER A 183 14.22 -2.97 -3.79
N PHE A 184 14.17 -1.74 -4.32
CA PHE A 184 14.35 -1.47 -5.73
C PHE A 184 15.78 -0.99 -5.97
N ARG A 185 16.58 -1.84 -6.62
CA ARG A 185 17.95 -1.54 -7.06
C ARG A 185 18.04 -1.73 -8.55
N VAL A 186 18.46 -0.68 -9.26
CA VAL A 186 18.60 -0.72 -10.73
C VAL A 186 19.48 -1.89 -11.20
N PRO A 187 20.68 -2.12 -10.64
CA PRO A 187 21.52 -3.25 -11.07
C PRO A 187 20.84 -4.61 -10.90
N GLU A 188 20.12 -4.83 -9.79
CA GLU A 188 19.48 -6.11 -9.49
C GLU A 188 18.30 -6.39 -10.44
N ILE A 189 17.52 -5.35 -10.78
CA ILE A 189 16.41 -5.50 -11.73
C ILE A 189 16.91 -5.69 -13.16
N MET A 190 17.98 -5.00 -13.55
CA MET A 190 18.63 -5.26 -14.84
C MET A 190 19.12 -6.71 -14.93
N ALA A 191 19.80 -7.21 -13.91
CA ALA A 191 20.24 -8.61 -13.88
C ALA A 191 19.06 -9.59 -13.98
N LYS A 192 17.95 -9.33 -13.26
CA LYS A 192 16.73 -10.16 -13.33
C LYS A 192 16.01 -10.11 -14.67
N SER A 193 16.17 -9.02 -15.43
CA SER A 193 15.55 -8.86 -16.75
C SER A 193 16.20 -9.72 -17.85
N GLY A 194 17.41 -10.22 -17.62
CA GLY A 194 18.24 -10.88 -18.63
C GLY A 194 19.14 -9.93 -19.42
N ALA A 195 19.01 -8.62 -19.21
CA ALA A 195 19.90 -7.61 -19.79
C ALA A 195 21.31 -7.68 -19.19
N ARG A 196 22.33 -7.42 -20.03
CA ARG A 196 23.71 -7.24 -19.58
C ARG A 196 23.97 -5.76 -19.32
N LEU A 197 24.23 -5.44 -18.05
CA LEU A 197 24.57 -4.09 -17.61
C LEU A 197 25.94 -3.66 -18.17
N VAL A 198 25.95 -2.56 -18.94
CA VAL A 198 27.17 -1.87 -19.37
C VAL A 198 27.19 -0.49 -18.73
N GLU A 199 27.97 -0.33 -17.67
CA GLU A 199 28.09 0.94 -16.97
C GLU A 199 29.13 1.86 -17.61
N VAL A 200 28.81 3.14 -17.74
CA VAL A 200 29.68 4.16 -18.34
C VAL A 200 29.90 5.35 -17.42
N GLY A 201 30.98 6.08 -17.68
CA GLY A 201 31.40 7.22 -16.87
C GLY A 201 31.79 6.85 -15.44
N THR A 202 31.76 7.85 -14.56
CA THR A 202 32.02 7.71 -13.13
C THR A 202 30.74 8.03 -12.33
N THR A 203 30.80 7.82 -11.02
CA THR A 203 29.70 8.13 -10.10
C THR A 203 29.21 9.57 -10.27
N ASN A 204 30.12 10.54 -10.25
CA ASN A 204 29.80 11.97 -10.25
C ASN A 204 29.84 12.63 -11.64
N ARG A 205 30.37 11.96 -12.68
CA ARG A 205 30.52 12.56 -14.02
C ARG A 205 30.28 11.53 -15.12
N THR A 206 29.43 11.87 -16.07
CA THR A 206 29.20 11.08 -17.28
C THR A 206 29.02 12.02 -18.47
N SER A 207 29.64 11.70 -19.60
CA SER A 207 29.61 12.48 -20.83
C SER A 207 28.97 11.68 -21.97
N LEU A 208 28.52 12.37 -23.03
CA LEU A 208 28.01 11.70 -24.24
C LEU A 208 29.04 10.74 -24.85
N ALA A 209 30.32 11.14 -24.86
CA ALA A 209 31.40 10.32 -25.36
C ALA A 209 31.58 9.01 -24.56
N ASP A 210 31.22 8.98 -23.27
CA ASP A 210 31.24 7.73 -22.48
C ASP A 210 30.19 6.73 -22.98
N TYR A 211 29.00 7.23 -23.35
CA TYR A 211 27.96 6.41 -23.98
C TYR A 211 28.38 5.95 -25.37
N GLU A 212 28.84 6.87 -26.23
CA GLU A 212 29.22 6.57 -27.62
C GLU A 212 30.29 5.47 -27.71
N ARG A 213 31.32 5.52 -26.85
CA ARG A 213 32.40 4.51 -26.83
C ARG A 213 31.95 3.13 -26.36
N ALA A 214 30.83 3.04 -25.65
CA ALA A 214 30.29 1.78 -25.13
C ALA A 214 29.29 1.11 -26.08
N ILE A 215 28.90 1.78 -27.17
CA ILE A 215 28.00 1.20 -28.18
C ILE A 215 28.77 0.12 -28.97
N THR A 216 28.21 -1.09 -28.97
CA THR A 216 28.71 -2.24 -29.74
C THR A 216 27.57 -2.90 -30.52
N PRO A 217 27.83 -3.85 -31.43
CA PRO A 217 26.78 -4.63 -32.08
C PRO A 217 25.87 -5.40 -31.11
N ALA A 218 26.29 -5.61 -29.86
CA ALA A 218 25.48 -6.26 -28.82
C ALA A 218 24.58 -5.28 -28.06
N THR A 219 24.71 -3.97 -28.27
CA THR A 219 23.90 -2.92 -27.62
C THR A 219 22.48 -2.89 -28.17
N SER A 220 21.50 -2.97 -27.26
CA SER A 220 20.07 -2.92 -27.60
C SER A 220 19.38 -1.67 -27.06
N LEU A 221 19.87 -1.11 -25.94
CA LEU A 221 19.21 -0.03 -25.25
C LEU A 221 20.23 0.90 -24.58
N ILE A 222 19.94 2.20 -24.62
CA ILE A 222 20.55 3.19 -23.72
C ILE A 222 19.49 3.55 -22.69
N MET A 223 19.76 3.24 -21.43
CA MET A 223 18.86 3.50 -20.32
C MET A 223 19.34 4.71 -19.55
N ARG A 224 18.41 5.63 -19.27
CA ARG A 224 18.64 6.78 -18.41
C ARG A 224 17.71 6.72 -17.21
N VAL A 225 18.27 6.79 -16.00
CA VAL A 225 17.50 6.74 -14.75
C VAL A 225 17.54 8.09 -14.05
N SER A 226 16.35 8.61 -13.72
CA SER A 226 16.23 9.81 -12.91
C SER A 226 16.57 9.54 -11.45
N ARG A 227 17.42 10.40 -10.87
CA ARG A 227 17.83 10.34 -9.44
C ARG A 227 16.72 10.93 -8.56
N SER A 228 15.64 10.19 -8.42
CA SER A 228 14.39 10.70 -7.83
C SER A 228 14.43 11.01 -6.32
N ASN A 229 15.38 10.44 -5.58
CA ASN A 229 15.43 10.50 -4.11
C ASN A 229 16.76 11.00 -3.54
N PHE A 230 17.70 11.43 -4.38
CA PHE A 230 18.94 12.06 -3.94
C PHE A 230 19.52 12.93 -5.06
N GLU A 231 20.41 13.82 -4.66
CA GLU A 231 21.24 14.61 -5.57
C GLU A 231 22.71 14.37 -5.21
N MET A 232 23.57 14.30 -6.23
CA MET A 232 25.01 14.30 -6.00
C MET A 232 25.48 15.74 -5.97
N VAL A 233 25.92 16.18 -4.79
CA VAL A 233 26.56 17.47 -4.55
C VAL A 233 28.06 17.35 -4.75
#